data_AF-A0A166NSG2-F1
#
_entry.id   AF-A0A166NSG2-F1
#
_cell.length_a   1.000
_cell.length_b   1.000
_cell.length_c   1.000
_cell.angle_alpha   90.00
_cell.angle_beta   90.00
_cell.angle_gamma   90.00
#
_symmetry.space_group_name_H-M   'P 1'
#
loop_
_entity.id
_entity.type
_entity.pdbx_description
1 polymer ?
#
loop_
_entity_poly.entity_id
_entity_poly.type
_entity_poly.pdbx_seq_one_letter_code
_entity_poly.pdbx_strand_id
1 'polypeptide(L)'
;MKTYGENEGILEKLEGLGVLRRTGNSRHQGFADFPVVELCLEEADLVHACAAHVEEYGPLNGQMEVAGGSRVQRCVQCKQVYYCNQECQKRHWPIHKKDCRIAQRSPSEGFALIENRRRAGMQSYLSESGFQVLNV
;
A
#
# COMPACT_ATOMS: atom_id res chain seq x y z
N MET A 1 -4.40 18.84 -30.44
CA MET A 1 -5.30 18.62 -29.29
C MET A 1 -5.33 17.11 -29.06
N LYS A 2 -4.82 16.58 -27.94
CA LYS A 2 -4.94 15.15 -27.65
C LYS A 2 -6.44 14.84 -27.49
N THR A 3 -6.97 13.93 -28.31
CA THR A 3 -8.41 13.59 -28.35
C THR A 3 -8.74 12.33 -27.58
N TYR A 4 -7.74 11.63 -27.06
CA TYR A 4 -7.88 10.42 -26.26
C TYR A 4 -7.23 10.67 -24.89
N GLY A 5 -7.93 10.29 -23.83
CA GLY A 5 -7.37 10.25 -22.49
C GLY A 5 -6.39 9.10 -22.39
N GLU A 6 -5.25 9.30 -21.76
CA GLU A 6 -4.22 8.25 -21.57
C GLU A 6 -4.75 7.01 -20.81
N ASN A 7 -5.94 7.13 -20.20
CA ASN A 7 -6.63 6.10 -19.43
C ASN A 7 -7.94 5.59 -20.09
N GLU A 8 -8.16 5.85 -21.37
CA GLU A 8 -9.36 5.36 -22.08
C GLU A 8 -9.45 3.81 -22.01
N GLY A 9 -10.62 3.29 -21.66
CA GLY A 9 -10.87 1.84 -21.54
C GLY A 9 -10.30 1.15 -20.29
N ILE A 10 -9.55 1.87 -19.44
CA ILE A 10 -8.94 1.29 -18.23
C ILE A 10 -10.00 0.88 -17.21
N LEU A 11 -11.06 1.68 -17.05
CA LEU A 11 -12.12 1.38 -16.07
C LEU A 11 -12.84 0.08 -16.41
N GLU A 12 -13.24 -0.09 -17.66
CA GLU A 12 -13.92 -1.29 -18.17
C GLU A 12 -13.02 -2.53 -18.03
N LYS A 13 -11.73 -2.36 -18.32
CA LYS A 13 -10.74 -3.44 -18.15
C LYS A 13 -10.61 -3.86 -16.68
N LEU A 14 -10.55 -2.92 -15.76
CA LEU A 14 -10.41 -3.21 -14.32
C LEU A 14 -11.68 -3.82 -13.74
N GLU A 15 -12.88 -3.43 -14.22
CA GLU A 15 -14.13 -4.12 -13.89
C GLU A 15 -14.15 -5.54 -14.45
N GLY A 16 -13.73 -5.75 -15.70
CA GLY A 16 -13.65 -7.07 -16.31
C GLY A 16 -12.67 -8.02 -15.62
N LEU A 17 -11.63 -7.47 -14.97
CA LEU A 17 -10.71 -8.22 -14.10
C LEU A 17 -11.22 -8.41 -12.67
N GLY A 18 -12.38 -7.85 -12.32
CA GLY A 18 -12.94 -7.91 -10.97
C GLY A 18 -12.21 -7.04 -9.94
N VAL A 19 -11.30 -6.16 -10.36
CA VAL A 19 -10.51 -5.29 -9.47
C VAL A 19 -11.35 -4.13 -8.93
N LEU A 20 -12.29 -3.63 -9.74
CA LEU A 20 -13.14 -2.49 -9.41
C LEU A 20 -14.62 -2.79 -9.65
N ARG A 21 -15.48 -2.11 -8.89
CA ARG A 21 -16.93 -2.07 -9.08
C ARG A 21 -17.43 -0.63 -9.09
N ARG A 22 -18.19 -0.23 -10.11
CA ARG A 22 -18.86 1.08 -10.11
C ARG A 22 -19.90 1.15 -8.99
N THR A 23 -19.89 2.27 -8.25
CA THR A 23 -20.87 2.52 -7.18
C THR A 23 -22.17 3.17 -7.70
N GLY A 24 -22.16 3.65 -8.95
CA GLY A 24 -23.23 4.47 -9.52
C GLY A 24 -23.15 5.96 -9.16
N ASN A 25 -22.24 6.35 -8.26
CA ASN A 25 -21.99 7.75 -7.90
C ASN A 25 -20.87 8.35 -8.75
N SER A 26 -20.89 9.67 -8.91
CA SER A 26 -19.84 10.45 -9.57
C SER A 26 -19.45 11.65 -8.71
N ARG A 27 -18.17 12.02 -8.76
CA ARG A 27 -17.62 13.21 -8.12
C ARG A 27 -17.22 14.23 -9.18
N HIS A 28 -17.82 15.41 -9.11
CA HIS A 28 -17.43 16.54 -9.94
C HIS A 28 -16.10 17.14 -9.46
N GLN A 29 -15.10 17.26 -10.34
CA GLN A 29 -13.83 17.93 -10.04
C GLN A 29 -13.36 18.70 -11.29
N GLY A 30 -13.32 20.04 -11.18
CA GLY A 30 -12.95 20.90 -12.31
C GLY A 30 -14.02 20.88 -13.41
N PHE A 31 -13.63 20.46 -14.62
CA PHE A 31 -14.53 20.37 -15.78
C PHE A 31 -14.95 18.93 -16.11
N ALA A 32 -14.76 17.99 -15.18
CA ALA A 32 -15.02 16.57 -15.40
C ALA A 32 -15.77 15.94 -14.22
N ASP A 33 -16.59 14.95 -14.54
CA ASP A 33 -17.23 14.05 -13.58
C ASP A 33 -16.46 12.73 -13.55
N PHE A 34 -15.98 12.37 -12.36
CA PHE A 34 -15.22 11.15 -12.14
C PHE A 34 -16.10 10.09 -11.49
N PRO A 35 -16.22 8.88 -12.07
CA PRO A 35 -16.99 7.82 -11.43
C PRO A 35 -16.33 7.40 -10.11
N VAL A 36 -17.15 7.21 -9.09
CA VAL A 36 -16.71 6.64 -7.82
C VAL A 36 -16.81 5.11 -7.92
N VAL A 37 -15.70 4.44 -7.65
CA VAL A 37 -15.56 2.99 -7.70
C VAL A 37 -15.22 2.44 -6.33
N GLU A 38 -15.63 1.21 -6.09
CA GLU A 38 -15.21 0.39 -4.97
C GLU A 38 -14.11 -0.57 -5.41
N LEU A 39 -13.12 -0.77 -4.55
CA LEU A 39 -11.99 -1.67 -4.78
C LEU A 39 -12.38 -3.09 -4.33
N CYS A 40 -12.28 -4.07 -5.23
CA CYS A 40 -12.74 -5.44 -5.03
C CYS A 40 -11.58 -6.45 -4.98
N LEU A 41 -10.48 -6.09 -4.31
CA LEU A 41 -9.33 -6.98 -4.11
C LEU A 41 -9.47 -7.76 -2.80
N GLU A 42 -9.15 -9.06 -2.82
CA GLU A 42 -9.07 -9.86 -1.60
C GLU A 42 -7.71 -9.65 -0.89
N GLU A 43 -7.63 -9.96 0.42
CA GLU A 43 -6.35 -9.90 1.17
C GLU A 43 -5.25 -10.73 0.49
N ALA A 44 -5.62 -11.81 -0.21
CA ALA A 44 -4.70 -12.66 -0.96
C ALA A 44 -4.16 -12.01 -2.26
N ASP A 45 -4.87 -11.04 -2.82
CA ASP A 45 -4.45 -10.31 -4.03
C ASP A 45 -3.54 -9.13 -3.71
N LEU A 46 -3.48 -8.74 -2.44
CA LEU A 46 -2.63 -7.65 -1.97
C LEU A 46 -1.19 -8.13 -1.90
N VAL A 47 -0.34 -7.53 -2.73
CA VAL A 47 1.12 -7.70 -2.61
C VAL A 47 1.56 -7.20 -1.24
N HIS A 48 2.27 -8.05 -0.52
CA HIS A 48 2.85 -7.71 0.78
C HIS A 48 4.36 -7.63 0.68
N ALA A 49 4.94 -6.64 1.36
CA ALA A 49 6.38 -6.48 1.49
C ALA A 49 6.82 -6.79 2.92
N CYS A 50 7.97 -7.43 3.06
CA CYS A 50 8.59 -7.66 4.37
C CYS A 50 8.93 -6.31 5.03
N ALA A 51 8.33 -6.03 6.18
CA ALA A 51 8.53 -4.76 6.89
C ALA A 51 10.00 -4.53 7.28
N ALA A 52 10.75 -5.60 7.59
CA ALA A 52 12.18 -5.48 7.88
C ALA A 52 12.98 -5.05 6.65
N HIS A 53 12.68 -5.62 5.47
CA HIS A 53 13.38 -5.28 4.23
C HIS A 53 13.00 -3.89 3.71
N VAL A 54 11.75 -3.47 3.89
CA VAL A 54 11.34 -2.10 3.54
C VAL A 54 12.05 -1.07 4.41
N GLU A 55 12.22 -1.35 5.71
CA GLU A 55 12.96 -0.48 6.63
C GLU A 55 14.47 -0.45 6.29
N GLU A 56 15.05 -1.59 5.89
CA GLU A 56 16.50 -1.71 5.63
C GLU A 56 16.91 -1.20 4.23
N TYR A 57 16.14 -1.53 3.20
CA TYR A 57 16.50 -1.30 1.78
C TYR A 57 15.62 -0.27 1.08
N GLY A 58 14.57 0.21 1.74
CA GLY A 58 13.60 1.12 1.18
C GLY A 58 12.44 0.41 0.46
N PRO A 59 11.40 1.17 0.08
CA PRO A 59 10.12 0.62 -0.37
C PRO A 59 10.16 -0.07 -1.73
N LEU A 60 11.11 0.29 -2.61
CA LEU A 60 11.24 -0.31 -3.95
C LEU A 60 12.22 -1.48 -4.03
N ASN A 61 13.08 -1.65 -3.01
CA ASN A 61 14.09 -2.70 -2.97
C ASN A 61 13.75 -3.82 -1.98
N GLY A 62 12.62 -3.71 -1.28
CA GLY A 62 12.12 -4.77 -0.41
C GLY A 62 11.57 -5.95 -1.21
N GLN A 63 11.87 -7.18 -0.80
CA GLN A 63 11.23 -8.37 -1.36
C GLN A 63 9.71 -8.29 -1.20
N MET A 64 9.01 -8.27 -2.33
CA MET A 64 7.55 -8.32 -2.44
C MET A 64 7.10 -9.74 -2.67
N GLU A 65 5.99 -10.12 -2.06
CA GLU A 65 5.36 -11.40 -2.38
C GLU A 65 4.55 -11.30 -3.66
N VAL A 66 4.85 -12.21 -4.57
CA VAL A 66 4.08 -12.44 -5.78
C VAL A 66 3.20 -13.67 -5.60
N ALA A 67 2.04 -13.66 -6.26
CA ALA A 67 1.11 -14.79 -6.25
C ALA A 67 1.84 -16.11 -6.62
N GLY A 68 1.71 -17.12 -5.78
CA GLY A 68 2.36 -18.43 -5.94
C GLY A 68 3.64 -18.67 -5.11
N GLY A 69 4.12 -17.67 -4.36
CA GLY A 69 5.27 -17.78 -3.44
C GLY A 69 4.94 -18.17 -1.99
N SER A 70 5.96 -18.44 -1.17
CA SER A 70 5.82 -18.61 0.28
C SER A 70 5.24 -17.35 0.90
N ARG A 71 4.16 -17.45 1.68
CA ARG A 71 3.44 -16.29 2.23
C ARG A 71 4.12 -15.68 3.45
N VAL A 72 4.14 -14.35 3.50
CA VAL A 72 4.81 -13.58 4.53
C VAL A 72 3.96 -13.72 5.77
N GLN A 73 4.62 -13.97 6.89
CA GLN A 73 3.95 -14.15 8.15
C GLN A 73 3.59 -12.78 8.71
N ARG A 74 2.29 -12.56 8.89
CA ARG A 74 1.76 -11.38 9.58
C ARG A 74 2.15 -11.43 11.05
N CYS A 75 2.46 -10.26 11.62
CA CYS A 75 2.63 -10.14 13.06
C CYS A 75 1.35 -10.61 13.77
N VAL A 76 1.44 -11.67 14.57
CA VAL A 76 0.26 -12.27 15.24
C VAL A 76 -0.44 -11.29 16.19
N GLN A 77 0.33 -10.37 16.78
CA GLN A 77 -0.15 -9.42 17.78
C GLN A 77 -0.94 -8.27 17.16
N CYS A 78 -0.34 -7.54 16.20
CA CYS A 78 -0.97 -6.35 15.63
C CYS A 78 -1.69 -6.61 14.30
N LYS A 79 -1.30 -7.66 13.56
CA LYS A 79 -1.80 -8.00 12.22
C LYS A 79 -1.61 -6.87 11.17
N GLN A 80 -0.76 -5.89 11.43
CA GLN A 80 -0.55 -4.71 10.55
C GLN A 80 0.67 -4.83 9.63
N VAL A 81 1.63 -5.69 9.94
CA VAL A 81 2.89 -5.82 9.19
C VAL A 81 3.21 -7.28 8.92
N TYR A 82 3.98 -7.50 7.87
CA TYR A 82 4.33 -8.82 7.35
C TYR A 82 5.84 -9.03 7.32
N TYR A 83 6.28 -10.27 7.47
CA TYR A 83 7.69 -10.68 7.47
C TYR A 83 7.89 -11.94 6.64
N CYS A 84 8.96 -12.01 5.84
CA CYS A 84 9.28 -13.24 5.12
C CYS A 84 9.62 -14.41 6.07
N ASN A 85 10.15 -14.12 7.27
CA ASN A 85 10.47 -15.12 8.27
C ASN A 85 10.57 -14.50 9.70
N GLN A 86 10.76 -15.37 10.69
CA GLN A 86 10.88 -14.97 12.10
C GLN A 86 12.14 -14.13 12.38
N GLU A 87 13.21 -14.30 11.59
CA GLU A 87 14.44 -13.53 11.75
C GLU A 87 14.20 -12.05 11.43
N CYS A 88 13.53 -11.76 10.31
CA CYS A 88 13.12 -10.42 9.94
C CYS A 88 12.22 -9.78 11.00
N GLN A 89 11.28 -10.55 11.58
CA GLN A 89 10.45 -10.06 12.68
C GLN A 89 11.29 -9.66 13.91
N LYS A 90 12.27 -10.49 14.31
CA LYS A 90 13.14 -10.21 15.46
C LYS A 90 14.03 -8.99 15.19
N ARG A 91 14.59 -8.88 13.99
CA ARG A 91 15.44 -7.75 13.58
C ARG A 91 14.68 -6.43 13.57
N HIS A 92 13.44 -6.42 13.06
CA HIS A 92 12.59 -5.23 13.01
C HIS A 92 11.94 -4.87 14.36
N TRP A 93 11.95 -5.79 15.34
CA TRP A 93 11.27 -5.59 16.63
C TRP A 93 11.61 -4.29 17.38
N PRO A 94 12.88 -3.82 17.45
CA PRO A 94 13.22 -2.57 18.12
C PRO A 94 12.43 -1.36 17.59
N ILE A 95 12.16 -1.33 16.29
CA ILE A 95 11.42 -0.28 15.59
C ILE A 95 9.91 -0.55 15.70
N HIS A 96 9.48 -1.79 15.45
CA HIS A 96 8.07 -2.18 15.43
C HIS A 96 7.39 -2.17 16.80
N LYS A 97 8.10 -2.43 17.90
CA LYS A 97 7.53 -2.69 19.24
C LYS A 97 6.53 -1.62 19.68
N LYS A 98 6.85 -0.34 19.43
CA LYS A 98 5.98 0.78 19.80
C LYS A 98 4.68 0.74 18.99
N ASP A 99 4.79 0.64 17.67
CA ASP A 99 3.64 0.62 16.77
C ASP A 99 2.76 -0.61 17.00
N CYS A 100 3.37 -1.76 17.27
CA CYS A 100 2.69 -3.01 17.59
C CYS A 100 1.78 -2.87 18.81
N ARG A 101 2.24 -2.17 19.86
CA ARG A 101 1.46 -1.93 21.08
C ARG A 101 0.30 -0.96 20.85
N ILE A 102 0.51 0.06 20.00
CA ILE A 102 -0.54 1.00 19.64
C ILE A 102 -1.60 0.27 18.81
N ALA A 103 -1.19 -0.47 17.78
CA ALA A 103 -2.09 -1.25 16.92
C ALA A 103 -2.90 -2.31 17.68
N GLN A 104 -2.36 -2.89 18.76
CA GLN A 104 -3.12 -3.80 19.63
C GLN A 104 -4.24 -3.10 20.39
N ARG A 105 -4.05 -1.85 20.79
CA ARG A 105 -5.05 -1.06 21.54
C ARG A 105 -6.04 -0.36 20.61
N SER A 106 -5.52 0.15 19.50
CA SER A 106 -6.24 0.94 18.50
C SER A 106 -5.72 0.54 17.11
N PRO A 107 -6.36 -0.43 16.44
CA PRO A 107 -5.92 -0.93 15.14
C PRO A 107 -5.82 0.16 14.07
N SER A 108 -6.79 1.08 14.03
CA SER A 108 -6.84 2.18 13.07
C SER A 108 -5.71 3.18 13.27
N GLU A 109 -5.44 3.57 14.51
CA GLU A 109 -4.34 4.48 14.85
C GLU A 109 -2.98 3.83 14.58
N GLY A 110 -2.82 2.57 14.97
CA GLY A 110 -1.59 1.81 14.69
C GLY A 110 -1.33 1.68 13.20
N PHE A 111 -2.36 1.38 12.41
CA PHE A 111 -2.27 1.36 10.95
C PHE A 111 -1.84 2.72 10.38
N ALA A 112 -2.49 3.80 10.82
CA ALA A 112 -2.16 5.15 10.36
C ALA A 112 -0.71 5.53 10.67
N LEU A 113 -0.18 5.20 11.84
CA LEU A 113 1.22 5.48 12.20
C LEU A 113 2.21 4.72 11.33
N ILE A 114 1.98 3.43 11.11
CA ILE A 114 2.83 2.59 10.27
C ILE A 114 2.83 3.10 8.83
N GLU A 115 1.65 3.42 8.32
CA GLU A 115 1.47 3.92 6.95
C GLU A 115 2.09 5.31 6.76
N ASN A 116 1.94 6.21 7.73
CA ASN A 116 2.58 7.52 7.68
C ASN A 116 4.11 7.42 7.62
N ARG A 117 4.72 6.48 8.38
CA ARG A 117 6.17 6.23 8.29
C ARG A 117 6.57 5.74 6.91
N ARG A 118 5.81 4.79 6.33
CA ARG A 118 6.06 4.29 4.97
C ARG A 118 5.98 5.40 3.92
N ARG A 119 4.95 6.26 4.01
CA ARG A 119 4.79 7.40 3.10
C ARG A 119 5.94 8.40 3.23
N ALA A 120 6.37 8.71 4.45
CA ALA A 120 7.52 9.58 4.67
C ALA A 120 8.79 8.98 4.04
N GLY A 121 9.04 7.67 4.24
CA GLY A 121 10.17 6.98 3.61
C GLY A 121 10.11 7.01 2.08
N MET A 122 8.93 6.77 1.48
CA MET A 122 8.74 6.88 0.03
C MET A 122 8.98 8.31 -0.48
N GLN A 123 8.48 9.31 0.25
CA GLN A 123 8.67 10.72 -0.11
C GLN A 123 10.16 11.09 -0.11
N SER A 124 10.91 10.68 0.91
CA SER A 124 12.37 10.86 0.96
C SER A 124 13.06 10.18 -0.22
N TYR A 125 12.74 8.91 -0.47
CA TYR A 125 13.32 8.15 -1.60
C TYR A 125 13.07 8.80 -2.96
N LEU A 126 11.83 9.23 -3.23
CA LEU A 126 11.47 9.89 -4.48
C LEU A 126 12.23 11.22 -4.64
N SER A 127 12.32 12.01 -3.57
CA SER A 127 13.09 13.26 -3.56
C SER A 127 14.57 13.01 -3.85
N GLU A 128 15.18 12.02 -3.21
CA GLU A 128 16.59 11.64 -3.43
C GLU A 128 16.83 11.12 -4.84
N SER A 129 15.83 10.50 -5.45
CA SER A 129 15.85 10.00 -6.83
C SER A 129 15.55 11.08 -7.88
N GLY A 130 15.45 12.35 -7.48
CA GLY A 130 15.24 13.48 -8.38
C GLY A 130 13.79 13.73 -8.79
N PHE A 131 12.83 13.06 -8.14
CA PHE A 131 11.40 13.31 -8.35
C PHE A 131 10.90 14.40 -7.42
N GLN A 132 10.10 15.33 -7.96
CA GLN A 132 9.42 16.34 -7.15
C GLN A 132 8.09 15.78 -6.62
N VAL A 133 7.99 15.61 -5.31
CA VAL A 133 6.72 15.25 -4.66
C VAL A 133 5.87 16.52 -4.52
N LEU A 134 4.72 16.55 -5.18
CA LEU A 134 3.75 17.63 -5.06
C LEU A 134 2.92 17.42 -3.79
N ASN A 135 2.99 18.36 -2.85
CA ASN A 135 2.08 18.41 -1.71
C ASN A 135 0.78 19.07 -2.19
N VAL A 136 -0.20 18.24 -2.57
CA VAL A 136 -1.56 18.67 -2.94
C VAL A 136 -2.54 18.43 -1.80
#